data_AF-A0A2V7D5T8-F1
#
_entry.id   AF-A0A2V7D5T8-F1
#
_cell.length_a   1.000
_cell.length_b   1.000
_cell.length_c   1.000
_cell.angle_alpha   90.00
_cell.angle_beta   90.00
_cell.angle_gamma   90.00
#
_symmetry.space_group_name_H-M   'P 1'
#
loop_
_entity.id
_entity.type
_entity.pdbx_description
1 polymer ?
#
loop_
_entity_poly.entity_id
_entity_poly.type
_entity_poly.pdbx_seq_one_letter_code
_entity_poly.pdbx_strand_id
1 'polypeptide(L)'
;MIVLGISETHCATAALLRDGEIIGCASEERFSRLKNDAGYPRRAVDALLRDRGLRASDIDRVVLAGARIPSYDWMTRVMRDEAYMRRYYGVGLEAPRRGLSGRARKLGAKLGLLDPAPGKAPITDGERRGHVTGHLRLADDRVRFVDHHTCHAAAAYYGSPFGGRPALVLTNDNSGDGLCGTVSSASGVALTRHEATPSGPGSLGSFYALVTLLLGMKPGEHEYKVMGLAPYAPARETERAVAALGRVFAMAEGTPSRFEWRRRGPLYRALLEATLGLRFDGIAGGAQQILEEALVRWARLARQRYGGERLALGGGVFMNVKANMLIAEESWLGDLFVFPSCGDESNAVGAAYLGYLELCAATGVKPAPRPFGAAYLGPDVRDAEIEAVIKARNLASRYKVSEHAAIEEKIAELLVSDGVVARCAGRMEFGARALGNRSILANPSDHRVVDVINRMIKSRDFWMPFAPTVLRERESDYLLNPKSLASPYMMLAFPTNAKRRDEIVAAIHPQDGTARAHILDEAWNPGYYRVIREFERRTGIGAVLNTSFNLHGEPLVCSAEDAVDTFERSGLPHLALGHWLISKK
;
A
#
# COMPACT_ATOMS: atom_id res chain seq x y z
N MET A 1 -26.08 -11.19 -2.78
CA MET A 1 -25.06 -11.70 -1.83
C MET A 1 -24.19 -10.56 -1.37
N ILE A 2 -24.16 -10.29 -0.07
CA ILE A 2 -23.32 -9.29 0.58
C ILE A 2 -22.29 -9.99 1.46
N VAL A 3 -21.01 -9.74 1.18
CA VAL A 3 -19.88 -10.30 1.93
C VAL A 3 -19.06 -9.19 2.53
N LEU A 4 -18.75 -9.30 3.82
CA LEU A 4 -17.81 -8.44 4.52
C LEU A 4 -16.48 -9.18 4.68
N GLY A 5 -15.45 -8.74 3.95
CA GLY A 5 -14.08 -9.17 4.17
C GLY A 5 -13.37 -8.30 5.18
N ILE A 6 -12.56 -8.90 6.05
CA ILE A 6 -11.86 -8.21 7.15
C ILE A 6 -10.40 -8.65 7.18
N SER A 7 -9.49 -7.68 7.28
CA SER A 7 -8.10 -7.88 7.70
C SER A 7 -7.90 -7.21 9.05
N GLU A 8 -7.33 -7.93 10.02
CA GLU A 8 -7.16 -7.47 11.42
C GLU A 8 -5.70 -7.22 11.81
N THR A 9 -4.78 -7.38 10.86
CA THR A 9 -3.36 -7.13 11.09
C THR A 9 -3.07 -5.62 11.04
N HIS A 10 -1.79 -5.25 10.96
CA HIS A 10 -1.41 -3.85 10.78
C HIS A 10 -2.13 -3.23 9.57
N CYS A 11 -2.64 -2.00 9.73
CA CYS A 11 -3.54 -1.37 8.76
C CYS A 11 -4.85 -2.17 8.56
N ALA A 12 -5.51 -2.51 9.67
CA ALA A 12 -6.77 -3.22 9.72
C ALA A 12 -7.79 -2.59 8.74
N THR A 13 -8.47 -3.43 7.97
CA THR A 13 -9.26 -2.99 6.81
C THR A 13 -10.52 -3.80 6.66
N ALA A 14 -11.60 -3.14 6.24
CA ALA A 14 -12.87 -3.77 5.89
C ALA A 14 -13.18 -3.57 4.41
N ALA A 15 -13.69 -4.60 3.75
CA ALA A 15 -14.16 -4.56 2.36
C ALA A 15 -15.58 -5.14 2.25
N LEU A 16 -16.49 -4.39 1.65
CA LEU A 16 -17.84 -4.83 1.33
C LEU A 16 -17.92 -5.24 -0.14
N LEU A 17 -18.37 -6.47 -0.38
CA LEU A 17 -18.68 -7.00 -1.69
C LEU A 17 -20.18 -7.21 -1.82
N ARG A 18 -20.76 -6.80 -2.95
CA ARG A 18 -22.14 -7.11 -3.34
C ARG A 18 -22.16 -7.75 -4.72
N ASP A 19 -22.67 -8.97 -4.80
CA ASP A 19 -22.90 -9.69 -6.07
C ASP A 19 -21.68 -9.73 -7.00
N GLY A 20 -20.50 -9.94 -6.41
CA GLY A 20 -19.21 -10.03 -7.10
C GLY A 20 -18.45 -8.70 -7.25
N GLU A 21 -19.03 -7.57 -6.86
CA GLU A 21 -18.41 -6.24 -6.96
C GLU A 21 -17.98 -5.72 -5.59
N ILE A 22 -16.76 -5.20 -5.47
CA ILE A 22 -16.35 -4.46 -4.27
C ILE A 22 -17.03 -3.10 -4.28
N ILE A 23 -17.99 -2.91 -3.39
CA ILE A 23 -18.74 -1.66 -3.26
C ILE A 23 -18.18 -0.78 -2.15
N GLY A 24 -17.30 -1.25 -1.29
CA GLY A 24 -16.73 -0.42 -0.23
C GLY A 24 -15.44 -0.99 0.29
N CYS A 25 -14.47 -0.13 0.59
CA CYS A 25 -13.20 -0.57 1.17
C CYS A 25 -12.54 0.59 1.90
N ALA A 26 -12.21 0.41 3.18
CA ALA A 26 -11.56 1.42 3.98
C ALA A 26 -10.75 0.81 5.13
N SER A 27 -9.60 1.42 5.40
CA SER A 27 -8.72 1.04 6.51
C SER A 27 -9.08 1.82 7.78
N GLU A 28 -9.01 1.15 8.94
CA GLU A 28 -9.35 1.70 10.25
C GLU A 28 -8.55 2.96 10.58
N GLU A 29 -7.28 3.02 10.15
CA GLU A 29 -6.40 4.18 10.37
C GLU A 29 -6.99 5.49 9.84
N ARG A 30 -7.86 5.44 8.82
CA ARG A 30 -8.53 6.62 8.27
C ARG A 30 -9.48 7.27 9.28
N PHE A 31 -10.03 6.47 10.19
CA PHE A 31 -11.03 6.86 11.19
C PHE A 31 -10.47 6.96 12.61
N SER A 32 -9.53 6.09 12.97
CA SER A 32 -8.85 6.17 14.26
C SER A 32 -7.80 7.28 14.29
N ARG A 33 -7.35 7.74 13.11
CA ARG A 33 -6.21 8.65 12.92
C ARG A 33 -4.90 8.05 13.46
N LEU A 34 -4.91 6.74 13.72
CA LEU A 34 -3.79 5.97 14.21
C LEU A 34 -3.18 5.25 13.01
N LYS A 35 -2.04 5.74 12.50
CA LYS A 35 -1.35 5.10 11.37
C LYS A 35 -1.01 3.63 11.69
N ASN A 36 -1.25 2.77 10.71
CA ASN A 36 -1.12 1.31 10.76
C ASN A 36 -1.92 0.67 11.91
N ASP A 37 -3.11 1.21 12.23
CA ASP A 37 -3.95 0.67 13.29
C ASP A 37 -4.19 -0.84 13.09
N ALA A 38 -4.01 -1.62 14.15
CA ALA A 38 -4.11 -3.08 14.11
C ALA A 38 -5.26 -3.51 15.03
N GLY A 39 -6.05 -4.49 14.59
CA GLY A 39 -7.23 -4.92 15.33
C GLY A 39 -8.46 -5.13 14.48
N TYR A 40 -9.60 -5.28 15.14
CA TYR A 40 -10.89 -5.36 14.47
C TYR A 40 -11.30 -3.97 13.93
N PRO A 41 -11.52 -3.78 12.62
CA PRO A 41 -11.74 -2.48 12.00
C PRO A 41 -13.19 -1.97 12.17
N ARG A 42 -13.58 -1.72 13.43
CA ARG A 42 -14.95 -1.37 13.80
C ARG A 42 -15.43 -0.10 13.11
N ARG A 43 -14.65 0.99 13.15
CA ARG A 43 -15.07 2.28 12.58
C ARG A 43 -15.18 2.21 11.06
N ALA A 44 -14.28 1.46 10.41
CA ALA A 44 -14.36 1.24 8.98
C ALA A 44 -15.62 0.45 8.59
N VAL A 45 -15.93 -0.64 9.31
CA VAL A 45 -17.16 -1.42 9.08
C VAL A 45 -18.41 -0.53 9.23
N ASP A 46 -18.51 0.22 10.33
CA ASP A 46 -19.64 1.12 10.60
C ASP A 46 -19.79 2.21 9.52
N ALA A 47 -18.66 2.79 9.10
CA ALA A 47 -18.65 3.82 8.08
C ALA A 47 -19.12 3.27 6.73
N LEU A 48 -18.62 2.11 6.30
CA LEU A 48 -18.99 1.49 5.02
C LEU A 48 -20.46 1.06 5.01
N LEU A 49 -20.98 0.48 6.09
CA LEU A 49 -22.39 0.10 6.17
C LEU A 49 -23.31 1.33 6.09
N ARG A 50 -23.02 2.37 6.87
CA ARG A 50 -23.77 3.64 6.85
C ARG A 50 -23.75 4.30 5.47
N ASP A 51 -22.57 4.40 4.88
CA ASP A 51 -22.33 5.04 3.58
C ASP A 51 -22.99 4.28 2.42
N ARG A 52 -23.20 2.97 2.55
CA ARG A 52 -23.92 2.14 1.57
C ARG A 52 -25.39 1.88 1.91
N GLY A 53 -25.90 2.48 2.99
CA GLY A 53 -27.28 2.29 3.43
C GLY A 53 -27.61 0.84 3.80
N LEU A 54 -26.62 0.08 4.28
CA LEU A 54 -26.75 -1.33 4.65
C LEU A 54 -26.83 -1.49 6.17
N ARG A 55 -27.56 -2.50 6.62
CA ARG A 55 -27.58 -2.94 8.02
C ARG A 55 -26.69 -4.16 8.16
N ALA A 56 -26.20 -4.40 9.38
CA ALA A 56 -25.43 -5.60 9.69
C ALA A 56 -26.17 -6.90 9.31
N SER A 57 -27.49 -6.94 9.50
CA SER A 57 -28.35 -8.09 9.13
C SER A 57 -28.37 -8.43 7.65
N ASP A 58 -28.03 -7.46 6.79
CA ASP A 58 -28.01 -7.64 5.34
C ASP A 58 -26.73 -8.37 4.87
N ILE A 59 -25.74 -8.57 5.76
CA ILE A 59 -24.51 -9.33 5.48
C ILE A 59 -24.77 -10.83 5.53
N ASP A 60 -24.55 -11.50 4.40
CA ASP A 60 -24.71 -12.97 4.27
C ASP A 60 -23.51 -13.72 4.86
N ARG A 61 -22.30 -13.14 4.78
CA ARG A 61 -21.05 -13.76 5.21
C ARG A 61 -20.02 -12.73 5.64
N VAL A 62 -19.33 -13.01 6.75
CA VAL A 62 -18.11 -12.31 7.16
C VAL A 62 -16.92 -13.25 7.00
N VAL A 63 -15.86 -12.78 6.35
CA VAL A 63 -14.62 -13.54 6.13
C VAL A 63 -13.44 -12.77 6.69
N LEU A 64 -12.74 -13.35 7.65
CA LEU A 64 -11.51 -12.80 8.21
C LEU A 64 -10.32 -13.42 7.51
N ALA A 65 -9.39 -12.57 7.09
CA ALA A 65 -8.12 -12.99 6.54
C ALA A 65 -7.15 -13.46 7.64
N GLY A 66 -6.33 -14.44 7.30
CA GLY A 66 -5.38 -15.08 8.18
C GLY A 66 -6.03 -16.17 9.04
N ALA A 67 -5.42 -17.36 9.05
CA ALA A 67 -5.78 -18.44 9.97
C ALA A 67 -5.13 -18.26 11.35
N ARG A 68 -3.99 -17.56 11.42
CA ARG A 68 -3.29 -17.25 12.68
C ARG A 68 -2.77 -15.83 12.65
N ILE A 69 -3.26 -15.01 13.58
CA ILE A 69 -2.77 -13.64 13.77
C ILE A 69 -2.10 -13.49 15.14
N PRO A 70 -0.99 -12.76 15.25
CA PRO A 70 -0.45 -12.35 16.54
C PRO A 70 -1.43 -11.46 17.31
N SER A 71 -1.21 -11.28 18.62
CA SER A 71 -2.02 -10.34 19.41
C SER A 71 -1.96 -8.90 18.87
N TYR A 72 -3.08 -8.17 19.02
CA TYR A 72 -3.16 -6.76 18.62
C TYR A 72 -2.20 -5.89 19.42
N ASP A 73 -2.05 -6.14 20.72
CA ASP A 73 -1.08 -5.44 21.59
C ASP A 73 0.34 -5.59 21.05
N TRP A 74 0.74 -6.83 20.71
CA TRP A 74 2.07 -7.07 20.18
C TRP A 74 2.31 -6.35 18.85
N MET A 75 1.37 -6.44 17.90
CA MET A 75 1.49 -5.73 16.61
C MET A 75 1.59 -4.22 16.82
N THR A 76 0.71 -3.68 17.67
CA THR A 76 0.69 -2.25 18.04
C THR A 76 2.03 -1.81 18.62
N ARG A 77 2.59 -2.58 19.55
CA ARG A 77 3.88 -2.28 20.19
C ARG A 77 5.04 -2.36 19.22
N VAL A 78 5.12 -3.39 18.38
CA VAL A 78 6.18 -3.48 17.36
C VAL A 78 6.12 -2.30 16.38
N MET A 79 4.93 -1.84 16.02
CA MET A 79 4.76 -0.74 15.06
C MET A 79 4.92 0.66 15.68
N ARG A 80 4.74 0.81 17.00
CA ARG A 80 4.62 2.15 17.64
C ARG A 80 5.62 2.43 18.75
N ASP A 81 6.08 1.40 19.45
CA ASP A 81 7.10 1.53 20.49
C ASP A 81 8.46 1.23 19.88
N GLU A 82 9.19 2.29 19.52
CA GLU A 82 10.50 2.17 18.89
C GLU A 82 11.51 1.43 19.78
N ALA A 83 11.46 1.63 21.10
CA ALA A 83 12.35 0.94 22.03
C ALA A 83 12.03 -0.55 22.08
N TYR A 84 10.74 -0.92 22.12
CA TYR A 84 10.31 -2.31 22.03
C TYR A 84 10.73 -2.95 20.71
N MET A 85 10.50 -2.27 19.58
CA MET A 85 10.85 -2.74 18.24
C MET A 85 12.36 -3.00 18.12
N ARG A 86 13.19 -2.03 18.53
CA ARG A 86 14.66 -2.16 18.54
C ARG A 86 15.09 -3.36 19.38
N ARG A 87 14.51 -3.54 20.57
CA ARG A 87 14.78 -4.72 21.42
C ARG A 87 14.32 -6.03 20.77
N TYR A 88 13.16 -6.03 20.12
CA TYR A 88 12.59 -7.21 19.45
C TYR A 88 13.48 -7.68 18.30
N TYR A 89 13.96 -6.75 17.46
CA TYR A 89 14.88 -7.07 16.37
C TYR A 89 16.35 -7.23 16.81
N GLY A 90 16.64 -7.04 18.10
CA GLY A 90 17.98 -7.20 18.66
C GLY A 90 18.96 -6.13 18.19
N VAL A 91 18.49 -4.89 18.04
CA VAL A 91 19.32 -3.71 17.76
C VAL A 91 20.23 -3.44 18.96
N GLY A 92 21.48 -3.85 18.85
CA GLY A 92 22.49 -3.66 19.89
C GLY A 92 23.81 -4.36 19.55
N LEU A 93 24.89 -3.88 20.16
CA LEU A 93 26.22 -4.49 20.06
C LEU A 93 26.40 -5.66 21.04
N GLU A 94 25.62 -5.66 22.12
CA GLU A 94 25.63 -6.71 23.13
C GLU A 94 24.81 -7.92 22.68
N ALA A 95 25.41 -9.11 22.71
CA ALA A 95 24.64 -10.33 22.63
C ALA A 95 23.92 -10.52 23.98
N PRO A 96 22.59 -10.75 24.03
CA PRO A 96 21.96 -11.15 25.28
C PRO A 96 22.66 -12.42 25.77
N ARG A 97 23.30 -12.35 26.95
CA ARG A 97 23.86 -13.53 27.62
C ARG A 97 22.74 -14.56 27.72
N ARG A 98 22.89 -15.72 27.09
CA ARG A 98 21.93 -16.83 27.20
C ARG A 98 22.02 -17.42 28.60
N GLY A 99 21.37 -16.80 29.57
CA GLY A 99 21.10 -17.39 30.87
C GLY A 99 20.20 -18.62 30.75
N LEU A 100 20.13 -19.42 31.83
CA LEU A 100 19.28 -20.60 31.96
C LEU A 100 17.80 -20.33 31.54
N SER A 101 17.32 -19.11 31.80
CA SER A 101 15.98 -18.63 31.42
C SER A 101 15.72 -18.61 29.90
N GLY A 102 16.72 -18.31 29.08
CA GLY A 102 16.59 -18.29 27.61
C GLY A 102 16.47 -19.69 27.00
N ARG A 103 17.14 -20.68 27.60
CA ARG A 103 16.99 -22.11 27.24
C ARG A 103 15.64 -22.66 27.70
N ALA A 104 15.21 -22.34 28.92
CA ALA A 104 13.91 -22.72 29.45
C ALA A 104 12.76 -22.13 28.61
N ARG A 105 12.84 -20.86 28.20
CA ARG A 105 11.84 -20.24 27.32
C ARG A 105 11.82 -20.84 25.92
N LYS A 106 12.98 -21.21 25.36
CA LYS A 106 13.05 -21.89 24.05
C LYS A 106 12.49 -23.31 24.11
N LEU A 107 12.76 -24.03 25.20
CA LEU A 107 12.20 -25.37 25.45
C LEU A 107 10.70 -25.29 25.70
N GLY A 108 10.25 -24.32 26.51
CA GLY A 108 8.83 -24.02 26.73
C GLY A 108 8.13 -23.63 25.44
N ALA A 109 8.69 -22.76 24.61
CA ALA A 109 8.13 -22.42 23.29
C ALA A 109 8.11 -23.61 22.33
N LYS A 110 9.14 -24.48 22.38
CA LYS A 110 9.18 -25.73 21.60
C LYS A 110 8.15 -26.76 22.09
N LEU A 111 7.78 -26.71 23.37
CA LEU A 111 6.78 -27.56 24.01
C LEU A 111 5.38 -26.91 24.09
N GLY A 112 5.20 -25.70 23.55
CA GLY A 112 3.94 -24.95 23.62
C GLY A 112 3.57 -24.36 25.00
N LEU A 113 4.50 -24.38 25.96
CA LEU A 113 4.30 -23.95 27.35
C LEU A 113 4.66 -22.47 27.61
N LEU A 114 5.42 -21.83 26.72
CA LEU A 114 5.89 -20.45 26.90
C LEU A 114 5.95 -19.70 25.56
N ASP A 115 5.61 -18.42 25.60
CA ASP A 115 5.64 -17.54 24.43
C ASP A 115 7.09 -17.22 23.99
N PRO A 116 7.45 -17.31 22.70
CA PRO A 116 8.80 -17.00 22.21
C PRO A 116 9.16 -15.51 22.39
N ALA A 117 8.17 -14.63 22.50
CA ALA A 117 8.29 -13.23 22.92
C ALA A 117 7.06 -12.86 23.78
N PRO A 118 7.20 -12.11 24.89
CA PRO A 118 6.06 -11.76 25.75
C PRO A 118 4.95 -11.04 24.95
N GLY A 119 3.74 -11.60 24.97
CA GLY A 119 2.55 -11.04 24.34
C GLY A 119 2.34 -11.42 22.87
N LYS A 120 3.19 -12.26 22.27
CA LYS A 120 3.03 -12.69 20.87
C LYS A 120 2.00 -13.81 20.68
N ALA A 121 1.44 -14.35 21.77
CA ALA A 121 0.39 -15.35 21.73
C ALA A 121 -0.68 -15.00 20.68
N PRO A 122 -1.02 -15.94 19.79
CA PRO A 122 -2.00 -15.68 18.75
C PRO A 122 -3.38 -15.46 19.37
N ILE A 123 -4.17 -14.59 18.76
CA ILE A 123 -5.58 -14.44 19.12
C ILE A 123 -6.32 -15.68 18.63
N THR A 124 -7.18 -16.23 19.47
CA THR A 124 -7.96 -17.42 19.12
C THR A 124 -9.07 -17.07 18.13
N ASP A 125 -9.46 -18.04 17.29
CA ASP A 125 -10.60 -17.86 16.37
C ASP A 125 -11.90 -17.56 17.12
N GLY A 126 -12.05 -18.04 18.36
CA GLY A 126 -13.19 -17.73 19.23
C GLY A 126 -13.27 -16.25 19.60
N GLU A 127 -12.15 -15.66 20.02
CA GLU A 127 -12.07 -14.22 20.34
C GLU A 127 -12.30 -13.36 19.08
N ARG A 128 -11.66 -13.70 17.97
CA ARG A 128 -11.83 -12.99 16.68
C ARG A 128 -13.27 -13.04 16.20
N ARG A 129 -13.89 -14.22 16.25
CA ARG A 129 -15.33 -14.38 15.96
C ARG A 129 -16.19 -13.55 16.91
N GLY A 130 -15.86 -13.55 18.21
CA GLY A 130 -16.54 -12.74 19.22
C GLY A 130 -16.53 -11.24 18.93
N HIS A 131 -15.46 -10.68 18.36
CA HIS A 131 -15.44 -9.29 17.92
C HIS A 131 -16.48 -9.02 16.82
N VAL A 132 -16.59 -9.91 15.84
CA VAL A 132 -17.57 -9.82 14.76
C VAL A 132 -18.99 -9.98 15.28
N THR A 133 -19.27 -11.04 16.04
CA THR A 133 -20.63 -11.37 16.47
C THR A 133 -21.11 -10.42 17.56
N GLY A 134 -20.23 -9.97 18.46
CA GLY A 134 -20.54 -8.92 19.43
C GLY A 134 -20.80 -7.55 18.78
N HIS A 135 -20.12 -7.23 17.67
CA HIS A 135 -20.35 -6.00 16.93
C HIS A 135 -21.63 -6.06 16.08
N LEU A 136 -21.67 -7.00 15.15
CA LEU A 136 -22.67 -7.05 14.07
C LEU A 136 -23.92 -7.85 14.47
N ARG A 137 -23.90 -8.52 15.62
CA ARG A 137 -24.98 -9.40 16.12
C ARG A 137 -25.36 -10.48 15.10
N LEU A 138 -24.37 -10.95 14.35
CA LEU A 138 -24.50 -12.05 13.38
C LEU A 138 -24.26 -13.38 14.07
N ALA A 139 -24.85 -14.45 13.51
CA ALA A 139 -24.62 -15.81 13.98
C ALA A 139 -23.19 -16.29 13.65
N ASP A 140 -22.64 -17.13 14.52
CA ASP A 140 -21.27 -17.65 14.44
C ASP A 140 -20.97 -18.40 13.12
N ASP A 141 -21.97 -19.06 12.55
CA ASP A 141 -21.88 -19.82 11.29
C ASP A 141 -21.69 -18.93 10.05
N ARG A 142 -22.00 -17.63 10.17
CA ARG A 142 -21.71 -16.60 9.15
C ARG A 142 -20.28 -16.08 9.21
N VAL A 143 -19.42 -16.61 10.08
CA VAL A 143 -18.03 -16.15 10.21
C VAL A 143 -17.06 -17.22 9.72
N ARG A 144 -16.21 -16.86 8.76
CA ARG A 144 -15.19 -17.73 8.17
C ARG A 144 -13.80 -17.14 8.30
N PHE A 145 -12.80 -18.01 8.26
CA PHE A 145 -11.38 -17.67 8.26
C PHE A 145 -10.73 -18.23 7.01
N VAL A 146 -9.88 -17.45 6.37
CA VAL A 146 -9.21 -17.85 5.13
C VAL A 146 -7.73 -17.51 5.19
N ASP A 147 -6.90 -18.40 4.64
CA ASP A 147 -5.44 -18.24 4.57
C ASP A 147 -5.01 -16.90 3.96
N HIS A 148 -4.04 -16.25 4.61
CA HIS A 148 -3.51 -14.92 4.32
C HIS A 148 -3.05 -14.77 2.87
N HIS A 149 -2.19 -15.68 2.40
CA HIS A 149 -1.68 -15.61 1.04
C HIS A 149 -2.74 -16.00 -0.01
N THR A 150 -3.78 -16.74 0.38
CA THR A 150 -4.93 -17.01 -0.49
C THR A 150 -5.74 -15.73 -0.67
N CYS A 151 -5.87 -14.92 0.39
CA CYS A 151 -6.49 -13.60 0.30
C CYS A 151 -5.68 -12.67 -0.62
N HIS A 152 -4.35 -12.57 -0.49
CA HIS A 152 -3.54 -11.80 -1.43
C HIS A 152 -3.71 -12.27 -2.88
N ALA A 153 -3.68 -13.59 -3.12
CA ALA A 153 -3.80 -14.15 -4.46
C ALA A 153 -5.20 -13.89 -5.06
N ALA A 154 -6.25 -14.00 -4.24
CA ALA A 154 -7.63 -13.71 -4.65
C ALA A 154 -7.83 -12.22 -4.94
N ALA A 155 -7.32 -11.32 -4.10
CA ALA A 155 -7.35 -9.88 -4.34
C ALA A 155 -6.65 -9.55 -5.66
N ALA A 156 -5.43 -10.06 -5.87
CA ALA A 156 -4.66 -9.82 -7.08
C ALA A 156 -5.35 -10.35 -8.34
N TYR A 157 -5.85 -11.60 -8.33
CA TYR A 157 -6.44 -12.19 -9.53
C TYR A 157 -7.85 -11.68 -9.82
N TYR A 158 -8.77 -11.77 -8.86
CA TYR A 158 -10.17 -11.35 -9.09
C TYR A 158 -10.30 -9.83 -9.18
N GLY A 159 -9.41 -9.09 -8.51
CA GLY A 159 -9.33 -7.64 -8.65
C GLY A 159 -8.71 -7.17 -9.98
N SER A 160 -8.02 -8.04 -10.72
CA SER A 160 -7.38 -7.68 -11.99
C SER A 160 -8.39 -7.45 -13.12
N PRO A 161 -8.05 -6.65 -14.13
CA PRO A 161 -8.85 -6.50 -15.35
C PRO A 161 -8.74 -7.73 -16.28
N PHE A 162 -8.16 -8.85 -15.82
CA PHE A 162 -8.00 -10.02 -16.68
C PHE A 162 -9.33 -10.70 -17.00
N GLY A 163 -10.39 -10.45 -16.24
CA GLY A 163 -11.74 -10.92 -16.56
C GLY A 163 -11.85 -12.44 -16.63
N GLY A 164 -11.16 -13.15 -15.74
CA GLY A 164 -11.11 -14.62 -15.73
C GLY A 164 -10.15 -15.23 -16.75
N ARG A 165 -9.41 -14.43 -17.55
CA ARG A 165 -8.37 -14.97 -18.43
C ARG A 165 -7.29 -15.69 -17.60
N PRO A 166 -6.63 -16.72 -18.17
CA PRO A 166 -5.54 -17.41 -17.50
C PRO A 166 -4.41 -16.46 -17.10
N ALA A 167 -3.94 -16.57 -15.86
CA ALA A 167 -2.84 -15.78 -15.32
C ALA A 167 -2.01 -16.57 -14.31
N LEU A 168 -0.73 -16.21 -14.22
CA LEU A 168 0.13 -16.54 -13.09
C LEU A 168 -0.13 -15.52 -11.97
N VAL A 169 -0.16 -15.98 -10.73
CA VAL A 169 -0.39 -15.14 -9.55
C VAL A 169 0.75 -15.34 -8.58
N LEU A 170 1.48 -14.27 -8.27
CA LEU A 170 2.56 -14.29 -7.30
C LEU A 170 2.17 -13.45 -6.10
N THR A 171 2.35 -14.01 -4.91
CA THR A 171 2.24 -13.24 -3.68
C THR A 171 3.56 -13.19 -2.95
N ASN A 172 3.97 -12.02 -2.44
CA ASN A 172 5.21 -11.90 -1.66
C ASN A 172 5.05 -10.85 -0.56
N ASP A 173 5.31 -11.27 0.67
CA ASP A 173 5.14 -10.45 1.86
C ASP A 173 6.20 -10.80 2.92
N ASN A 174 6.21 -10.11 4.06
CA ASN A 174 7.07 -10.44 5.17
C ASN A 174 6.70 -11.82 5.75
N SER A 175 5.47 -11.98 6.23
CA SER A 175 4.96 -13.25 6.75
C SER A 175 3.45 -13.22 6.96
N GLY A 176 2.74 -14.26 6.53
CA GLY A 176 1.34 -14.53 6.89
C GLY A 176 1.08 -16.03 6.92
N ASP A 177 0.43 -16.53 7.96
CA ASP A 177 0.15 -17.98 8.17
C ASP A 177 1.40 -18.90 8.02
N GLY A 178 2.59 -18.38 8.32
CA GLY A 178 3.87 -19.11 8.22
C GLY A 178 4.49 -19.13 6.81
N LEU A 179 3.88 -18.44 5.84
CA LEU A 179 4.38 -18.26 4.49
C LEU A 179 4.88 -16.83 4.28
N CYS A 180 5.77 -16.63 3.31
CA CYS A 180 6.19 -15.31 2.83
C CYS A 180 6.01 -15.13 1.32
N GLY A 181 5.65 -16.19 0.60
CA GLY A 181 5.25 -16.06 -0.78
C GLY A 181 4.60 -17.31 -1.36
N THR A 182 3.87 -17.13 -2.45
CA THR A 182 3.19 -18.23 -3.15
C THR A 182 3.20 -18.03 -4.65
N VAL A 183 3.24 -19.14 -5.39
CA VAL A 183 2.98 -19.18 -6.83
C VAL A 183 1.66 -19.91 -7.08
N SER A 184 0.75 -19.29 -7.83
CA SER A 184 -0.54 -19.89 -8.19
C SER A 184 -0.83 -19.69 -9.67
N SER A 185 -1.64 -20.57 -10.27
CA SER A 185 -2.27 -20.32 -11.57
C SER A 185 -3.75 -20.08 -11.38
N ALA A 186 -4.34 -19.21 -12.18
CA ALA A 186 -5.76 -18.90 -12.09
C ALA A 186 -6.42 -18.84 -13.48
N SER A 187 -7.65 -19.32 -13.59
CA SER A 187 -8.48 -19.25 -14.80
C SER A 187 -9.97 -19.31 -14.43
N GLY A 188 -10.77 -18.39 -14.97
CA GLY A 188 -12.17 -18.21 -14.61
C GLY A 188 -12.30 -17.86 -13.13
N VAL A 189 -12.86 -18.78 -12.35
CA VAL A 189 -12.98 -18.68 -10.88
C VAL A 189 -12.09 -19.68 -10.14
N ALA A 190 -11.28 -20.46 -10.87
CA ALA A 190 -10.33 -21.38 -10.29
C ALA A 190 -9.03 -20.64 -9.96
N LEU A 191 -8.53 -20.84 -8.74
CA LEU A 191 -7.26 -20.33 -8.25
C LEU A 191 -6.52 -21.48 -7.56
N THR A 192 -5.45 -21.98 -8.18
CA THR A 192 -4.71 -23.15 -7.73
C THR A 192 -3.31 -22.76 -7.29
N ARG A 193 -3.00 -22.93 -6.01
CA ARG A 193 -1.66 -22.72 -5.46
C ARG A 193 -0.75 -23.90 -5.80
N HIS A 194 0.42 -23.61 -6.36
CA HIS A 194 1.44 -24.60 -6.70
C HIS A 194 2.63 -24.57 -5.73
N GLU A 195 3.04 -23.38 -5.31
CA GLU A 195 4.17 -23.19 -4.41
C GLU A 195 3.77 -22.39 -3.18
N ALA A 196 4.30 -22.78 -2.01
CA ALA A 196 4.14 -22.09 -0.74
C ALA A 196 5.51 -21.94 -0.05
N THR A 197 6.09 -20.75 -0.15
CA THR A 197 7.41 -20.44 0.40
C THR A 197 7.29 -20.13 1.89
N PRO A 198 7.92 -20.90 2.79
CA PRO A 198 7.84 -20.67 4.23
C PRO A 198 8.62 -19.42 4.65
N SER A 199 8.09 -18.64 5.60
CA SER A 199 8.77 -17.43 6.11
C SER A 199 9.88 -17.71 7.12
N GLY A 200 9.88 -18.90 7.74
CA GLY A 200 10.82 -19.27 8.80
C GLY A 200 12.31 -19.21 8.41
N PRO A 201 12.74 -19.77 7.26
CA PRO A 201 14.12 -19.64 6.77
C PRO A 201 14.52 -18.21 6.41
N GLY A 202 13.55 -17.37 6.03
CA GLY A 202 13.74 -15.99 5.61
C GLY A 202 12.58 -15.51 4.74
N SER A 203 12.49 -14.19 4.55
CA SER A 203 11.58 -13.56 3.61
C SER A 203 12.23 -12.32 2.99
N LEU A 204 11.90 -12.00 1.75
CA LEU A 204 12.35 -10.75 1.13
C LEU A 204 11.83 -9.53 1.91
N GLY A 205 10.57 -9.58 2.35
CA GLY A 205 9.99 -8.54 3.20
C GLY A 205 10.77 -8.32 4.50
N SER A 206 11.14 -9.39 5.23
CA SER A 206 11.95 -9.25 6.46
C SER A 206 13.37 -8.76 6.19
N PHE A 207 13.99 -9.19 5.08
CA PHE A 207 15.30 -8.70 4.68
C PHE A 207 15.29 -7.20 4.44
N TYR A 208 14.34 -6.73 3.63
CA TYR A 208 14.23 -5.32 3.28
C TYR A 208 13.83 -4.45 4.48
N ALA A 209 12.94 -4.96 5.34
CA ALA A 209 12.57 -4.33 6.62
C ALA A 209 13.77 -4.21 7.58
N LEU A 210 14.64 -5.23 7.66
CA LEU A 210 15.83 -5.18 8.51
C LEU A 210 16.92 -4.26 7.95
N VAL A 211 17.06 -4.14 6.62
CA VAL A 211 17.92 -3.11 6.01
C VAL A 211 17.36 -1.71 6.29
N THR A 212 16.05 -1.53 6.23
CA THR A 212 15.38 -0.27 6.60
C THR A 212 15.73 0.09 8.05
N LEU A 213 15.67 -0.87 8.98
CA LEU A 213 16.09 -0.67 10.36
C LEU A 213 17.57 -0.33 10.51
N LEU A 214 18.44 -1.02 9.76
CA LEU A 214 19.89 -0.79 9.75
C LEU A 214 20.24 0.64 9.35
N LEU A 215 19.49 1.23 8.42
CA LEU A 215 19.64 2.62 7.98
C LEU A 215 19.04 3.64 8.96
N GLY A 216 18.60 3.20 10.14
CA GLY A 216 17.99 4.06 11.16
C GLY A 216 16.55 4.47 10.83
N MET A 217 15.90 3.78 9.88
CA MET A 217 14.53 4.06 9.48
C MET A 217 13.54 3.08 10.13
N LYS A 218 12.24 3.39 10.04
CA LYS A 218 11.16 2.64 10.70
C LYS A 218 10.66 1.50 9.80
N PRO A 219 10.82 0.22 10.17
CA PRO A 219 10.25 -0.90 9.42
C PRO A 219 8.72 -0.89 9.43
N GLY A 220 8.10 -1.44 8.38
CA GLY A 220 6.66 -1.39 8.14
C GLY A 220 6.15 -0.02 7.71
N GLU A 221 7.05 0.94 7.48
CA GLU A 221 6.71 2.30 7.08
C GLU A 221 7.74 2.95 6.17
N HIS A 222 9.03 2.72 6.33
CA HIS A 222 10.07 3.47 5.61
C HIS A 222 10.80 2.67 4.53
N GLU A 223 10.33 1.48 4.18
CA GLU A 223 10.87 0.66 3.08
C GLU A 223 10.90 1.46 1.77
N TYR A 224 9.87 2.25 1.49
CA TYR A 224 9.86 3.09 0.29
C TYR A 224 10.91 4.22 0.31
N LYS A 225 11.45 4.58 1.48
CA LYS A 225 12.56 5.53 1.59
C LYS A 225 13.87 4.89 1.18
N VAL A 226 14.05 3.60 1.48
CA VAL A 226 15.18 2.81 0.96
C VAL A 226 15.08 2.70 -0.55
N MET A 227 13.89 2.41 -1.08
CA MET A 227 13.64 2.36 -2.53
C MET A 227 13.92 3.71 -3.21
N GLY A 228 13.53 4.84 -2.61
CA GLY A 228 13.81 6.18 -3.15
C GLY A 228 15.26 6.64 -2.95
N LEU A 229 15.99 6.07 -2.00
CA LEU A 229 17.41 6.37 -1.80
C LEU A 229 18.30 5.56 -2.77
N ALA A 230 17.88 4.34 -3.11
CA ALA A 230 18.67 3.40 -3.89
C ALA A 230 19.27 3.98 -5.19
N PRO A 231 18.55 4.78 -6.01
CA PRO A 231 19.12 5.30 -7.25
C PRO A 231 20.28 6.29 -7.08
N TYR A 232 20.44 6.89 -5.89
CA TYR A 232 21.55 7.80 -5.58
C TYR A 232 22.88 7.08 -5.38
N ALA A 233 22.85 5.76 -5.18
CA ALA A 233 24.05 4.96 -4.99
C ALA A 233 24.86 4.86 -6.30
N PRO A 234 26.14 5.26 -6.32
CA PRO A 234 27.01 4.97 -7.45
C PRO A 234 27.14 3.46 -7.68
N ALA A 235 27.26 3.02 -8.94
CA ALA A 235 27.32 1.59 -9.30
C ALA A 235 28.33 0.79 -8.46
N ARG A 236 29.55 1.31 -8.28
CA ARG A 236 30.59 0.67 -7.45
C ARG A 236 30.16 0.44 -6.00
N GLU A 237 29.43 1.38 -5.41
CA GLU A 237 28.98 1.29 -4.02
C GLU A 237 27.82 0.30 -3.88
N THR A 238 26.92 0.28 -4.86
CA THR A 238 25.87 -0.73 -5.00
C THR A 238 26.46 -2.13 -5.11
N GLU A 239 27.41 -2.35 -6.02
CA GLU A 239 28.08 -3.66 -6.23
C GLU A 239 28.75 -4.17 -4.94
N ARG A 240 29.46 -3.29 -4.21
CA ARG A 240 30.07 -3.62 -2.92
C ARG A 240 29.02 -4.04 -1.90
N ALA A 241 27.88 -3.35 -1.85
CA ALA A 241 26.79 -3.67 -0.96
C ALA A 241 26.05 -4.96 -1.34
N VAL A 242 25.81 -5.22 -2.63
CA VAL A 242 25.26 -6.49 -3.12
C VAL A 242 26.14 -7.66 -2.69
N ALA A 243 27.46 -7.55 -2.92
CA ALA A 243 28.41 -8.59 -2.52
C ALA A 243 28.41 -8.82 -1.01
N ALA A 244 28.30 -7.76 -0.21
CA ALA A 244 28.27 -7.85 1.24
C ALA A 244 26.97 -8.47 1.77
N LEU A 245 25.82 -7.96 1.33
CA LEU A 245 24.49 -8.40 1.73
C LEU A 245 24.19 -9.83 1.23
N GLY A 246 24.68 -10.18 0.04
CA GLY A 246 24.58 -11.53 -0.52
C GLY A 246 25.27 -12.61 0.33
N ARG A 247 26.21 -12.25 1.23
CA ARG A 247 26.80 -13.20 2.19
C ARG A 247 25.88 -13.51 3.38
N VAL A 248 24.84 -12.70 3.59
CA VAL A 248 23.92 -12.86 4.74
C VAL A 248 22.51 -13.24 4.33
N PHE A 249 22.08 -12.89 3.13
CA PHE A 249 20.75 -13.18 2.61
C PHE A 249 20.82 -13.58 1.13
N ALA A 250 19.99 -14.53 0.72
CA ALA A 250 19.88 -14.93 -0.68
C ALA A 250 18.53 -15.55 -1.00
N MET A 251 18.26 -15.68 -2.30
CA MET A 251 17.24 -16.57 -2.82
C MET A 251 17.88 -17.91 -3.20
N ALA A 252 17.27 -19.01 -2.77
CA ALA A 252 17.59 -20.36 -3.19
C ALA A 252 16.56 -20.84 -4.21
N GLU A 253 17.04 -21.24 -5.39
CA GLU A 253 16.19 -21.78 -6.45
C GLU A 253 15.79 -23.21 -6.10
N GLY A 254 14.49 -23.42 -5.93
CA GLY A 254 13.90 -24.72 -5.62
C GLY A 254 12.41 -24.68 -5.93
N THR A 255 11.68 -25.74 -5.62
CA THR A 255 10.21 -25.79 -5.74
C THR A 255 9.62 -26.20 -4.38
N PRO A 256 9.17 -25.23 -3.55
CA PRO A 256 9.10 -23.79 -3.81
C PRO A 256 10.47 -23.10 -3.81
N SER A 257 10.60 -21.98 -4.52
CA SER A 257 11.77 -21.11 -4.35
C SER A 257 11.79 -20.54 -2.94
N ARG A 258 12.98 -20.39 -2.34
CA ARG A 258 13.11 -19.97 -0.93
C ARG A 258 13.91 -18.70 -0.80
N PHE A 259 13.57 -17.92 0.21
CA PHE A 259 14.37 -16.78 0.66
C PHE A 259 14.98 -17.14 1.99
N GLU A 260 16.28 -16.98 2.15
CA GLU A 260 16.96 -17.52 3.31
C GLU A 260 18.09 -16.65 3.84
N TRP A 261 18.15 -16.59 5.17
CA TRP A 261 19.28 -16.05 5.89
C TRP A 261 20.42 -17.08 5.90
N ARG A 262 21.54 -16.72 5.26
CA ARG A 262 22.76 -17.55 5.23
C ARG A 262 23.48 -17.61 6.57
N ARG A 263 23.18 -16.65 7.46
CA ARG A 263 23.67 -16.63 8.84
C ARG A 263 22.52 -16.89 9.82
N ARG A 264 22.81 -17.69 10.85
CA ARG A 264 21.89 -17.91 11.98
C ARG A 264 22.23 -16.94 13.11
N GLY A 265 21.22 -16.59 13.92
CA GLY A 265 21.43 -15.76 15.12
C GLY A 265 20.84 -14.35 14.98
N PRO A 266 21.40 -13.33 15.64
CA PRO A 266 20.86 -11.97 15.61
C PRO A 266 21.04 -11.34 14.21
N LEU A 267 19.99 -11.39 13.41
CA LEU A 267 20.00 -11.00 11.99
C LEU A 267 20.41 -9.53 11.78
N TYR A 268 19.94 -8.63 12.64
CA TYR A 268 20.35 -7.21 12.61
C TYR A 268 21.87 -7.06 12.72
N ARG A 269 22.50 -7.77 13.68
CA ARG A 269 23.95 -7.76 13.85
C ARG A 269 24.67 -8.37 12.65
N ALA A 270 24.14 -9.44 12.08
CA ALA A 270 24.73 -10.05 10.89
C ALA A 270 24.76 -9.07 9.70
N LEU A 271 23.70 -8.29 9.50
CA LEU A 271 23.66 -7.22 8.51
C LEU A 271 24.66 -6.11 8.84
N LEU A 272 24.64 -5.60 10.07
CA LEU A 272 25.56 -4.55 10.54
C LEU A 272 27.03 -4.91 10.33
N GLU A 273 27.44 -6.14 10.70
CA GLU A 273 28.79 -6.63 10.50
C GLU A 273 29.13 -6.76 9.00
N ALA A 274 28.18 -7.22 8.17
CA ALA A 274 28.41 -7.39 6.74
C ALA A 274 28.57 -6.05 6.02
N THR A 275 27.88 -5.01 6.47
CA THR A 275 27.87 -3.68 5.82
C THR A 275 28.80 -2.66 6.47
N LEU A 276 29.61 -3.06 7.45
CA LEU A 276 30.54 -2.15 8.12
C LEU A 276 31.52 -1.52 7.10
N GLY A 277 31.60 -0.18 7.10
CA GLY A 277 32.45 0.56 6.15
C GLY A 277 31.85 0.73 4.75
N LEU A 278 30.59 0.36 4.55
CA LEU A 278 29.82 0.72 3.35
C LEU A 278 29.07 2.03 3.56
N ARG A 279 28.84 2.76 2.47
CA ARG A 279 28.00 3.96 2.51
C ARG A 279 26.52 3.59 2.63
N PHE A 280 25.75 4.45 3.29
CA PHE A 280 24.32 4.23 3.55
C PHE A 280 23.47 4.16 2.26
N ASP A 281 23.79 5.00 1.27
CA ASP A 281 23.19 4.97 -0.07
C ASP A 281 23.58 3.68 -0.81
N GLY A 282 24.84 3.27 -0.74
CA GLY A 282 25.31 1.97 -1.24
C GLY A 282 24.54 0.79 -0.65
N ILE A 283 24.31 0.78 0.67
CA ILE A 283 23.49 -0.26 1.35
C ILE A 283 22.05 -0.26 0.81
N ALA A 284 21.44 0.92 0.62
CA ALA A 284 20.10 1.03 0.05
C ALA A 284 20.06 0.52 -1.40
N GLY A 285 21.02 0.93 -2.23
CA GLY A 285 21.18 0.46 -3.61
C GLY A 285 21.35 -1.05 -3.68
N GLY A 286 22.24 -1.63 -2.87
CA GLY A 286 22.51 -3.07 -2.88
C GLY A 286 21.33 -3.90 -2.39
N ALA A 287 20.60 -3.43 -1.38
CA ALA A 287 19.38 -4.10 -0.90
C ALA A 287 18.25 -4.04 -1.94
N GLN A 288 18.09 -2.90 -2.62
CA GLN A 288 17.13 -2.74 -3.71
C GLN A 288 17.45 -3.67 -4.88
N GLN A 289 18.71 -3.72 -5.33
CA GLN A 289 19.13 -4.59 -6.42
C GLN A 289 18.92 -6.08 -6.08
N ILE A 290 19.26 -6.53 -4.87
CA ILE A 290 19.01 -7.91 -4.43
C ILE A 290 17.51 -8.24 -4.49
N LEU A 291 16.65 -7.32 -4.05
CA LEU A 291 15.19 -7.51 -4.07
C LEU A 291 14.66 -7.58 -5.51
N GLU A 292 15.08 -6.66 -6.37
CA GLU A 292 14.71 -6.59 -7.78
C GLU A 292 15.11 -7.87 -8.53
N GLU A 293 16.38 -8.28 -8.42
CA GLU A 293 16.91 -9.48 -9.06
C GLU A 293 16.19 -10.74 -8.57
N ALA A 294 15.94 -10.85 -7.25
CA ALA A 294 15.24 -11.99 -6.68
C ALA A 294 13.80 -12.09 -7.21
N LEU A 295 13.05 -10.98 -7.27
CA LEU A 295 11.67 -10.99 -7.74
C LEU A 295 11.56 -11.26 -9.24
N VAL A 296 12.40 -10.63 -10.06
CA VAL A 296 12.45 -10.90 -11.52
C VAL A 296 12.84 -12.36 -11.78
N ARG A 297 13.86 -12.86 -11.07
CA ARG A 297 14.28 -14.26 -11.20
C ARG A 297 13.19 -15.22 -10.76
N TRP A 298 12.51 -14.94 -9.66
CA TRP A 298 11.41 -15.76 -9.17
C TRP A 298 10.22 -15.78 -10.13
N ALA A 299 9.87 -14.63 -10.72
CA ALA A 299 8.82 -14.54 -11.75
C ALA A 299 9.17 -15.38 -13.00
N ARG A 300 10.43 -15.32 -13.47
CA ARG A 300 10.93 -16.16 -14.57
C ARG A 300 10.83 -17.65 -14.26
N LEU A 301 11.24 -18.07 -13.06
CA LEU A 301 11.15 -19.48 -12.64
C LEU A 301 9.70 -19.95 -12.55
N ALA A 302 8.82 -19.13 -11.98
CA ALA A 302 7.40 -19.43 -11.91
C ALA A 302 6.78 -19.55 -13.33
N ARG A 303 7.13 -18.65 -14.25
CA ARG A 303 6.74 -18.73 -15.67
C ARG A 303 7.25 -19.99 -16.36
N GLN A 304 8.51 -20.37 -16.12
CA GLN A 304 9.11 -21.56 -16.71
C GLN A 304 8.38 -22.84 -16.26
N ARG A 305 7.93 -22.89 -14.99
CA ARG A 305 7.29 -24.06 -14.40
C ARG A 305 5.80 -24.16 -14.70
N TYR A 306 5.09 -23.04 -14.69
CA TYR A 306 3.62 -23.03 -14.71
C TYR A 306 3.00 -22.31 -15.91
N GLY A 307 3.81 -21.70 -16.77
CA GLY A 307 3.30 -20.98 -17.95
C GLY A 307 2.70 -19.61 -17.64
N GLY A 308 2.05 -19.02 -18.66
CA GLY A 308 1.27 -17.79 -18.55
C GLY A 308 1.98 -16.53 -19.09
N GLU A 309 1.23 -15.66 -19.75
CA GLU A 309 1.75 -14.37 -20.27
C GLU A 309 1.12 -13.19 -19.53
N ARG A 310 0.33 -13.48 -18.49
CA ARG A 310 -0.31 -12.51 -17.62
C ARG A 310 0.09 -12.78 -16.19
N LEU A 311 0.39 -11.71 -15.47
CA LEU A 311 0.87 -11.78 -14.11
C LEU A 311 0.04 -10.88 -13.20
N ALA A 312 -0.54 -11.47 -12.16
CA ALA A 312 -1.18 -10.75 -11.07
C ALA A 312 -0.29 -10.81 -9.82
N LEU A 313 -0.01 -9.66 -9.22
CA LEU A 313 0.90 -9.51 -8.09
C LEU A 313 0.17 -8.99 -6.84
N GLY A 314 0.44 -9.58 -5.68
CA GLY A 314 -0.10 -9.17 -4.38
C GLY A 314 0.86 -9.43 -3.22
N GLY A 315 0.65 -8.85 -2.04
CA GLY A 315 1.59 -8.91 -0.92
C GLY A 315 2.51 -7.68 -0.87
N GLY A 316 2.88 -7.27 0.35
CA GLY A 316 3.47 -5.96 0.62
C GLY A 316 4.79 -5.67 -0.10
N VAL A 317 5.54 -6.71 -0.49
CA VAL A 317 6.81 -6.53 -1.23
C VAL A 317 6.57 -5.94 -2.62
N PHE A 318 5.43 -6.23 -3.27
CA PHE A 318 5.09 -5.64 -4.56
C PHE A 318 4.58 -4.19 -4.46
N MET A 319 4.62 -3.56 -3.28
CA MET A 319 4.61 -2.09 -3.20
C MET A 319 5.91 -1.45 -3.73
N ASN A 320 6.92 -2.28 -4.02
CA ASN A 320 8.15 -1.89 -4.69
C ASN A 320 7.91 -1.70 -6.21
N VAL A 321 7.54 -0.47 -6.58
CA VAL A 321 7.19 -0.13 -7.97
C VAL A 321 8.36 -0.25 -8.96
N LYS A 322 9.60 -0.26 -8.46
CA LYS A 322 10.82 -0.44 -9.25
C LYS A 322 11.00 -1.90 -9.65
N ALA A 323 10.84 -2.82 -8.70
CA ALA A 323 10.79 -4.24 -9.02
C ALA A 323 9.63 -4.56 -9.97
N ASN A 324 8.46 -3.95 -9.77
CA ASN A 324 7.33 -4.14 -10.69
C ASN A 324 7.63 -3.63 -12.11
N MET A 325 8.34 -2.50 -12.24
CA MET A 325 8.80 -1.96 -13.54
C MET A 325 9.69 -2.97 -14.26
N LEU A 326 10.69 -3.54 -13.58
CA LEU A 326 11.60 -4.53 -14.15
C LEU A 326 10.88 -5.83 -14.55
N ILE A 327 9.91 -6.28 -13.74
CA ILE A 327 9.05 -7.42 -14.12
C ILE A 327 8.23 -7.07 -15.37
N ALA A 328 7.74 -5.82 -15.47
CA ALA A 328 6.97 -5.35 -16.61
C ALA A 328 7.77 -5.37 -17.92
N GLU A 329 9.09 -5.24 -17.86
CA GLU A 329 9.99 -5.24 -19.02
C GLU A 329 10.22 -6.65 -19.61
N GLU A 330 9.91 -7.71 -18.87
CA GLU A 330 10.11 -9.09 -19.30
C GLU A 330 9.40 -9.39 -20.63
N SER A 331 10.13 -9.89 -21.63
CA SER A 331 9.59 -10.09 -22.99
C SER A 331 8.43 -11.10 -23.07
N TRP A 332 8.37 -12.06 -22.15
CA TRP A 332 7.31 -13.07 -22.09
C TRP A 332 5.99 -12.53 -21.50
N LEU A 333 6.02 -11.34 -20.88
CA LEU A 333 4.88 -10.78 -20.18
C LEU A 333 4.10 -9.84 -21.10
N GLY A 334 2.85 -10.19 -21.38
CA GLY A 334 1.90 -9.35 -22.12
C GLY A 334 1.14 -8.39 -21.22
N ASP A 335 0.55 -8.90 -20.11
CA ASP A 335 -0.24 -8.08 -19.18
C ASP A 335 0.29 -8.21 -17.74
N LEU A 336 0.42 -7.08 -17.04
CA LEU A 336 0.78 -7.02 -15.62
C LEU A 336 -0.31 -6.30 -14.83
N PHE A 337 -0.70 -6.88 -13.70
CA PHE A 337 -1.56 -6.23 -12.72
C PHE A 337 -0.95 -6.37 -11.32
N VAL A 338 -0.79 -5.25 -10.64
CA VAL A 338 -0.38 -5.22 -9.23
C VAL A 338 -1.53 -4.63 -8.44
N PHE A 339 -2.02 -5.37 -7.45
CA PHE A 339 -3.17 -4.91 -6.67
C PHE A 339 -2.84 -3.60 -5.94
N PRO A 340 -3.74 -2.59 -5.91
CA PRO A 340 -3.49 -1.34 -5.19
C PRO A 340 -3.27 -1.59 -3.71
N SER A 341 -2.22 -0.99 -3.14
CA SER A 341 -1.94 -1.12 -1.70
C SER A 341 -1.89 -2.60 -1.28
N CYS A 342 -1.08 -3.38 -2.00
CA CYS A 342 -1.08 -4.84 -1.85
C CYS A 342 -0.43 -5.36 -0.56
N GLY A 343 -0.24 -4.53 0.46
CA GLY A 343 0.03 -4.97 1.82
C GLY A 343 -1.18 -5.68 2.44
N ASP A 344 -1.13 -5.90 3.75
CA ASP A 344 -2.15 -6.62 4.51
C ASP A 344 -3.56 -6.02 4.42
N GLU A 345 -3.67 -4.72 4.15
CA GLU A 345 -4.93 -4.02 3.92
C GLU A 345 -5.72 -4.63 2.75
N SER A 346 -5.02 -5.15 1.73
CA SER A 346 -5.65 -5.80 0.56
C SER A 346 -6.30 -7.15 0.87
N ASN A 347 -5.93 -7.80 1.99
CA ASN A 347 -6.47 -9.11 2.33
C ASN A 347 -7.96 -9.08 2.64
N ALA A 348 -8.49 -7.94 3.11
CA ALA A 348 -9.94 -7.77 3.27
C ALA A 348 -10.69 -7.95 1.94
N VAL A 349 -10.13 -7.44 0.83
CA VAL A 349 -10.71 -7.57 -0.50
C VAL A 349 -10.67 -9.03 -0.97
N GLY A 350 -9.53 -9.70 -0.78
CA GLY A 350 -9.38 -11.13 -1.10
C GLY A 350 -10.35 -12.01 -0.33
N ALA A 351 -10.48 -11.77 0.98
CA ALA A 351 -11.43 -12.45 1.84
C ALA A 351 -12.88 -12.26 1.37
N ALA A 352 -13.25 -11.06 0.93
CA ALA A 352 -14.57 -10.78 0.40
C ALA A 352 -14.87 -11.58 -0.89
N TYR A 353 -13.94 -11.61 -1.85
CA TYR A 353 -14.09 -12.44 -3.06
C TYR A 353 -14.23 -13.92 -2.72
N LEU A 354 -13.39 -14.44 -1.83
CA LEU A 354 -13.43 -15.86 -1.46
C LEU A 354 -14.74 -16.23 -0.76
N GLY A 355 -15.25 -15.38 0.12
CA GLY A 355 -16.58 -15.57 0.73
C GLY A 355 -17.71 -15.53 -0.29
N TYR A 356 -17.62 -14.67 -1.30
CA TYR A 356 -18.61 -14.60 -2.38
C TYR A 356 -18.62 -15.89 -3.21
N LEU A 357 -17.44 -16.41 -3.57
CA LEU A 357 -17.31 -17.67 -4.30
C LEU A 357 -17.84 -18.85 -3.46
N GLU A 358 -17.56 -18.89 -2.16
CA GLU A 358 -18.11 -19.90 -1.24
C GLU A 358 -19.65 -19.86 -1.22
N LEU A 359 -20.24 -18.66 -1.09
CA LEU A 359 -21.70 -18.49 -1.10
C LEU A 359 -22.33 -18.89 -2.43
N CYS A 360 -21.72 -18.52 -3.55
CA CYS A 360 -22.17 -18.92 -4.89
C CYS A 360 -22.21 -20.45 -5.01
N ALA A 361 -21.13 -21.13 -4.61
CA ALA A 361 -21.05 -22.58 -4.62
C ALA A 361 -22.12 -23.22 -3.71
N ALA A 362 -22.33 -22.68 -2.51
CA ALA A 362 -23.31 -23.20 -1.56
C ALA A 362 -24.77 -23.02 -2.01
N THR A 363 -25.05 -22.03 -2.86
CA THR A 363 -26.41 -21.67 -3.30
C THR A 363 -26.69 -22.05 -4.76
N GLY A 364 -25.71 -22.62 -5.47
CA GLY A 364 -25.84 -22.97 -6.89
C GLY A 364 -25.89 -21.77 -7.84
N VAL A 365 -25.53 -20.57 -7.37
CA VAL A 365 -25.45 -19.37 -8.21
C VAL A 365 -24.12 -19.36 -8.96
N LYS A 366 -24.15 -19.07 -10.26
CA LYS A 366 -22.92 -18.96 -11.05
C LYS A 366 -22.11 -17.73 -10.59
N PRO A 367 -20.86 -17.91 -10.13
CA PRO A 367 -20.05 -16.79 -9.67
C PRO A 367 -19.62 -15.88 -10.82
N ALA A 368 -19.64 -14.57 -10.56
CA ALA A 368 -19.19 -13.53 -11.48
C ALA A 368 -18.42 -12.43 -10.73
N PRO A 369 -17.18 -12.68 -10.27
CA PRO A 369 -16.37 -11.64 -9.64
C PRO A 369 -16.04 -10.53 -10.66
N ARG A 370 -16.19 -9.27 -10.25
CA ARG A 370 -15.83 -8.10 -11.05
C ARG A 370 -14.44 -7.59 -10.65
N PRO A 371 -13.66 -7.00 -11.57
CA PRO A 371 -12.40 -6.34 -11.24
C PRO A 371 -12.57 -5.26 -10.17
N PHE A 372 -11.49 -4.94 -9.45
CA PHE A 372 -11.50 -3.95 -8.36
C PHE A 372 -11.92 -2.54 -8.82
N GLY A 373 -11.54 -2.17 -10.05
CA GLY A 373 -11.97 -0.91 -10.67
C GLY A 373 -11.46 0.35 -9.94
N ALA A 374 -12.22 1.44 -10.05
CA ALA A 374 -11.82 2.71 -9.48
C ALA A 374 -11.77 2.65 -7.95
N ALA A 375 -10.63 2.99 -7.35
CA ALA A 375 -10.37 2.82 -5.93
C ALA A 375 -11.15 3.76 -5.00
N TYR A 376 -12.10 4.57 -5.49
CA TYR A 376 -12.88 5.54 -4.71
C TYR A 376 -14.01 4.85 -3.92
N LEU A 377 -13.61 4.02 -2.96
CA LEU A 377 -14.46 3.07 -2.23
C LEU A 377 -14.66 3.42 -0.75
N GLY A 378 -13.95 4.43 -0.25
CA GLY A 378 -14.12 4.96 1.09
C GLY A 378 -15.27 5.97 1.20
N PRO A 379 -15.49 6.54 2.39
CA PRO A 379 -16.56 7.52 2.62
C PRO A 379 -16.44 8.75 1.72
N ASP A 380 -17.59 9.32 1.41
CA ASP A 380 -17.70 10.60 0.69
C ASP A 380 -17.52 11.80 1.63
N VAL A 381 -17.17 12.97 1.07
CA VAL A 381 -17.26 14.27 1.75
C VAL A 381 -18.42 15.05 1.18
N ARG A 382 -19.53 15.11 1.92
CA ARG A 382 -20.79 15.68 1.42
C ARG A 382 -20.88 17.16 1.71
N ASP A 383 -21.56 17.91 0.85
CA ASP A 383 -21.68 19.38 0.96
C ASP A 383 -22.24 19.82 2.31
N ALA A 384 -23.26 19.12 2.82
CA ALA A 384 -23.83 19.40 4.14
C ALA A 384 -22.82 19.23 5.28
N GLU A 385 -21.89 18.27 5.18
CA GLU A 385 -20.83 18.07 6.17
C GLU A 385 -19.77 19.17 6.06
N ILE A 386 -19.42 19.56 4.84
CA ILE A 386 -18.47 20.64 4.56
C ILE A 386 -18.99 21.97 5.12
N GLU A 387 -20.25 22.32 4.81
CA GLU A 387 -20.89 23.52 5.35
C GLU A 387 -20.96 23.52 6.88
N ALA A 388 -21.30 22.36 7.47
CA ALA A 388 -21.36 22.23 8.92
C ALA A 388 -20.00 22.48 9.55
N VAL A 389 -18.91 21.94 8.98
CA VAL A 389 -17.53 22.19 9.45
C VAL A 389 -17.14 23.65 9.29
N ILE A 390 -17.42 24.27 8.14
CA ILE A 390 -17.12 25.69 7.88
C ILE A 390 -17.80 26.59 8.93
N LYS A 391 -19.09 26.34 9.21
CA LYS A 391 -19.89 27.09 10.19
C LYS A 391 -19.40 26.83 11.62
N ALA A 392 -19.27 25.56 12.02
CA ALA A 392 -18.89 25.17 13.38
C ALA A 392 -17.50 25.67 13.78
N ARG A 393 -16.53 25.67 12.84
CA ARG A 393 -15.15 26.13 13.07
C ARG A 393 -14.96 27.63 12.81
N ASN A 394 -16.04 28.34 12.44
CA ASN A 394 -16.07 29.75 12.05
C ASN A 394 -14.92 30.10 11.08
N LEU A 395 -14.77 29.31 10.00
CA LEU A 395 -13.59 29.43 9.12
C LEU A 395 -13.53 30.79 8.41
N ALA A 396 -14.68 31.39 8.11
CA ALA A 396 -14.78 32.68 7.42
C ALA A 396 -14.18 33.86 8.23
N SER A 397 -14.08 33.76 9.56
CA SER A 397 -13.45 34.82 10.36
C SER A 397 -11.91 34.78 10.25
N ARG A 398 -11.34 33.59 10.02
CA ARG A 398 -9.88 33.35 10.02
C ARG A 398 -9.30 33.28 8.61
N TYR A 399 -10.07 32.81 7.65
CA TYR A 399 -9.63 32.50 6.28
C TYR A 399 -10.51 33.19 5.24
N LYS A 400 -10.01 33.31 4.01
CA LYS A 400 -10.85 33.67 2.87
C LYS A 400 -11.59 32.41 2.43
N VAL A 401 -12.90 32.38 2.66
CA VAL A 401 -13.78 31.26 2.30
C VAL A 401 -14.70 31.71 1.17
N SER A 402 -14.78 30.91 0.11
CA SER A 402 -15.61 31.20 -1.07
C SER A 402 -16.08 29.90 -1.71
N GLU A 403 -17.27 29.92 -2.30
CA GLU A 403 -17.83 28.80 -3.06
C GLU A 403 -17.61 29.03 -4.56
N HIS A 404 -17.33 27.96 -5.31
CA HIS A 404 -17.08 28.01 -6.75
C HIS A 404 -17.80 26.86 -7.45
N ALA A 405 -18.73 27.18 -8.35
CA ALA A 405 -19.42 26.17 -9.15
C ALA A 405 -18.45 25.37 -10.06
N ALA A 406 -17.38 26.02 -10.53
CA ALA A 406 -16.30 25.42 -11.31
C ALA A 406 -15.01 25.37 -10.48
N ILE A 407 -15.04 24.67 -9.34
CA ILE A 407 -13.88 24.58 -8.44
C ILE A 407 -12.64 24.03 -9.14
N GLU A 408 -12.80 23.16 -10.14
CA GLU A 408 -11.71 22.59 -10.92
C GLU A 408 -10.92 23.64 -11.70
N GLU A 409 -11.60 24.62 -12.31
CA GLU A 409 -10.94 25.75 -12.98
C GLU A 409 -10.15 26.60 -11.99
N LYS A 410 -10.70 26.77 -10.78
CA LYS A 410 -10.03 27.55 -9.73
C LYS A 410 -8.81 26.83 -9.19
N ILE A 411 -8.86 25.51 -9.01
CA ILE A 411 -7.69 24.70 -8.65
C ILE A 411 -6.61 24.85 -9.74
N ALA A 412 -6.97 24.72 -11.01
CA ALA A 412 -6.02 24.88 -12.11
C ALA A 412 -5.37 26.28 -12.16
N GLU A 413 -6.15 27.34 -11.89
CA GLU A 413 -5.62 28.70 -11.75
C GLU A 413 -4.57 28.79 -10.63
N LEU A 414 -4.90 28.28 -9.44
CA LEU A 414 -4.01 28.29 -8.27
C LEU A 414 -2.75 27.44 -8.47
N LEU A 415 -2.84 26.34 -9.23
CA LEU A 415 -1.65 25.56 -9.61
C LEU A 415 -0.71 26.36 -10.53
N VAL A 416 -1.25 27.26 -11.35
CA VAL A 416 -0.43 28.15 -12.20
C VAL A 416 0.15 29.33 -11.39
N SER A 417 -0.65 29.97 -10.52
CA SER A 417 -0.22 31.15 -9.77
C SER A 417 0.64 30.82 -8.54
N ASP A 418 0.15 29.91 -7.69
CA ASP A 418 0.69 29.65 -6.35
C ASP A 418 1.40 28.28 -6.25
N GLY A 419 1.26 27.46 -7.28
CA GLY A 419 2.01 26.22 -7.46
C GLY A 419 1.53 25.03 -6.62
N VAL A 420 0.70 25.21 -5.59
CA VAL A 420 0.25 24.14 -4.68
C VAL A 420 -1.19 24.35 -4.19
N VAL A 421 -2.02 23.29 -4.23
CA VAL A 421 -3.40 23.29 -3.69
C VAL A 421 -3.71 21.95 -3.03
N ALA A 422 -4.25 21.95 -1.81
CA ALA A 422 -4.83 20.74 -1.23
C ALA A 422 -6.26 20.52 -1.75
N ARG A 423 -6.60 19.28 -2.07
CA ARG A 423 -7.91 18.84 -2.57
C ARG A 423 -8.47 17.75 -1.68
N CYS A 424 -9.68 17.97 -1.20
CA CYS A 424 -10.52 17.00 -0.52
C CYS A 424 -11.90 16.99 -1.20
N ALA A 425 -12.16 15.99 -2.04
CA ALA A 425 -13.38 15.92 -2.85
C ALA A 425 -13.84 14.48 -3.04
N GLY A 426 -15.16 14.26 -3.14
CA GLY A 426 -15.74 12.96 -3.43
C GLY A 426 -15.33 11.84 -2.47
N ARG A 427 -15.62 10.61 -2.90
CA ARG A 427 -15.24 9.39 -2.17
C ARG A 427 -13.74 9.24 -2.02
N MET A 428 -13.30 8.95 -0.81
CA MET A 428 -11.91 8.65 -0.50
C MET A 428 -11.42 7.43 -1.29
N GLU A 429 -10.20 7.54 -1.82
CA GLU A 429 -9.50 6.42 -2.43
C GLU A 429 -9.03 5.37 -1.40
N PHE A 430 -9.09 4.09 -1.78
CA PHE A 430 -8.54 2.98 -1.02
C PHE A 430 -7.02 2.91 -1.16
N GLY A 431 -6.35 2.56 -0.05
CA GLY A 431 -4.93 2.24 -0.02
C GLY A 431 -4.02 3.36 0.49
N ALA A 432 -2.72 3.15 0.33
CA ALA A 432 -1.65 4.00 0.84
C ALA A 432 -1.30 5.19 -0.07
N ARG A 433 -1.90 5.28 -1.26
CA ARG A 433 -1.63 6.33 -2.26
C ARG A 433 -2.86 7.22 -2.42
N ALA A 434 -2.65 8.54 -2.47
CA ALA A 434 -3.69 9.45 -2.91
C ALA A 434 -3.76 9.45 -4.44
N LEU A 435 -4.97 9.36 -4.97
CA LEU A 435 -5.31 9.24 -6.38
C LEU A 435 -6.19 10.41 -6.85
N GLY A 436 -6.19 11.51 -6.10
CA GLY A 436 -6.76 12.80 -6.48
C GLY A 436 -7.75 13.35 -5.46
N ASN A 437 -8.42 12.51 -4.69
CA ASN A 437 -9.54 12.91 -3.86
C ASN A 437 -9.12 13.33 -2.44
N ARG A 438 -7.99 12.84 -1.95
CA ARG A 438 -7.34 13.26 -0.70
C ARG A 438 -5.88 13.62 -0.98
N SER A 439 -5.70 14.65 -1.81
CA SER A 439 -4.43 14.95 -2.48
C SER A 439 -3.93 16.37 -2.21
N ILE A 440 -2.62 16.54 -2.25
CA ILE A 440 -1.96 17.82 -2.46
C ILE A 440 -1.47 17.81 -3.89
N LEU A 441 -1.96 18.76 -4.68
CA LEU A 441 -1.65 18.94 -6.08
C LEU A 441 -0.64 20.06 -6.22
N ALA A 442 0.28 19.92 -7.16
CA ALA A 442 1.25 20.97 -7.46
C ALA A 442 1.63 21.04 -8.93
N ASN A 443 2.15 22.20 -9.35
CA ASN A 443 2.68 22.39 -10.69
C ASN A 443 3.91 21.47 -10.89
N PRO A 444 3.85 20.51 -11.84
CA PRO A 444 4.89 19.51 -11.96
C PRO A 444 6.15 20.01 -12.69
N SER A 445 6.11 21.16 -13.37
CA SER A 445 7.26 21.72 -14.08
C SER A 445 8.17 22.60 -13.22
N ASP A 446 7.70 23.01 -12.04
CA ASP A 446 8.47 23.87 -11.14
C ASP A 446 9.08 23.04 -10.00
N HIS A 447 10.36 22.69 -10.11
CA HIS A 447 11.05 21.92 -9.08
C HIS A 447 11.06 22.61 -7.70
N ARG A 448 10.90 23.93 -7.61
CA ARG A 448 10.85 24.65 -6.32
C ARG A 448 9.67 24.20 -5.45
N VAL A 449 8.59 23.69 -6.05
CA VAL A 449 7.42 23.21 -5.30
C VAL A 449 7.75 22.02 -4.41
N VAL A 450 8.79 21.24 -4.73
CA VAL A 450 9.23 20.10 -3.91
C VAL A 450 9.63 20.57 -2.51
N ASP A 451 10.50 21.57 -2.45
CA ASP A 451 10.95 22.15 -1.18
C ASP A 451 9.83 22.88 -0.45
N VAL A 452 8.95 23.55 -1.19
CA VAL A 452 7.79 24.24 -0.64
C VAL A 452 6.84 23.25 0.05
N ILE A 453 6.45 22.16 -0.61
CA ILE A 453 5.60 21.10 -0.04
C ILE A 453 6.28 20.44 1.16
N ASN A 454 7.58 20.18 1.08
CA ASN A 454 8.33 19.59 2.18
C ASN A 454 8.37 20.51 3.42
N ARG A 455 8.59 21.82 3.24
CA ARG A 455 8.54 22.78 4.36
C ARG A 455 7.13 22.98 4.92
N MET A 456 6.11 23.02 4.07
CA MET A 456 4.74 23.34 4.50
C MET A 456 4.05 22.18 5.20
N ILE A 457 4.32 20.92 4.84
CA ILE A 457 3.48 19.82 5.31
C ILE A 457 4.17 18.46 5.39
N LYS A 458 5.04 18.13 4.43
CA LYS A 458 5.55 16.75 4.32
C LYS A 458 6.72 16.44 5.22
N SER A 459 7.61 17.41 5.45
CA SER A 459 8.83 17.24 6.24
C SER A 459 9.53 15.91 5.92
N ARG A 460 9.59 15.55 4.62
CA ARG A 460 10.18 14.30 4.16
C ARG A 460 11.69 14.46 4.01
N ASP A 461 12.37 13.33 4.00
CA ASP A 461 13.79 13.27 3.66
C ASP A 461 14.02 13.83 2.25
N PHE A 462 15.14 14.55 2.08
CA PHE A 462 15.42 15.36 0.89
C PHE A 462 15.48 14.56 -0.43
N TRP A 463 15.69 13.23 -0.36
CA TRP A 463 15.76 12.35 -1.52
C TRP A 463 14.41 11.75 -1.94
N MET A 464 13.35 11.98 -1.16
CA MET A 464 12.06 11.34 -1.42
C MET A 464 11.35 11.97 -2.63
N PRO A 465 11.08 11.19 -3.70
CA PRO A 465 10.39 11.72 -4.86
C PRO A 465 8.88 11.88 -4.62
N PHE A 466 8.25 12.74 -5.43
CA PHE A 466 6.81 12.76 -5.63
C PHE A 466 6.42 11.90 -6.84
N ALA A 467 5.15 11.95 -7.24
CA ALA A 467 4.61 11.16 -8.33
C ALA A 467 3.69 12.03 -9.21
N PRO A 468 3.64 11.78 -10.52
CA PRO A 468 2.71 12.49 -11.39
C PRO A 468 1.37 11.76 -11.46
N THR A 469 0.29 12.52 -11.58
CA THR A 469 -0.89 12.07 -12.30
C THR A 469 -0.82 12.60 -13.73
N VAL A 470 -1.01 11.73 -14.71
CA VAL A 470 -0.94 12.02 -16.14
C VAL A 470 -2.26 11.65 -16.78
N LEU A 471 -2.79 12.50 -17.65
CA LEU A 471 -3.97 12.17 -18.45
C LEU A 471 -3.65 10.99 -19.39
N ARG A 472 -4.57 10.04 -19.51
CA ARG A 472 -4.41 8.87 -20.41
C ARG A 472 -3.94 9.27 -21.80
N GLU A 473 -4.53 10.32 -22.37
CA GLU A 473 -4.29 10.80 -23.74
C GLU A 473 -2.94 11.50 -23.90
N ARG A 474 -2.23 11.75 -22.78
CA ARG A 474 -0.92 12.40 -22.70
C ARG A 474 0.15 11.46 -22.15
N GLU A 475 -0.18 10.19 -21.94
CA GLU A 475 0.74 9.21 -21.35
C GLU A 475 2.07 9.12 -22.12
N SER A 476 2.00 8.97 -23.45
CA SER A 476 3.17 8.83 -24.33
C SER A 476 4.06 10.08 -24.40
N ASP A 477 3.52 11.24 -23.99
CA ASP A 477 4.30 12.47 -23.93
C ASP A 477 5.36 12.38 -22.84
N TYR A 478 5.05 11.70 -21.74
CA TYR A 478 5.84 11.73 -20.51
C TYR A 478 6.47 10.39 -20.14
N LEU A 479 5.83 9.26 -20.48
CA LEU A 479 6.19 7.93 -20.00
C LEU A 479 6.61 7.01 -21.15
N LEU A 480 7.62 6.17 -20.91
CA LEU A 480 8.00 5.07 -21.80
C LEU A 480 7.25 3.79 -21.37
N ASN A 481 6.07 3.56 -21.97
CA ASN A 481 5.22 2.40 -21.70
C ASN A 481 4.87 1.63 -22.99
N PRO A 482 5.84 0.89 -23.58
CA PRO A 482 5.66 0.25 -24.89
C PRO A 482 4.60 -0.86 -24.91
N LYS A 483 4.22 -1.39 -23.74
CA LYS A 483 3.18 -2.41 -23.58
C LYS A 483 1.80 -1.82 -23.24
N SER A 484 1.70 -0.49 -23.14
CA SER A 484 0.47 0.23 -22.77
C SER A 484 -0.16 -0.31 -21.47
N LEU A 485 0.67 -0.69 -20.50
CA LEU A 485 0.22 -1.20 -19.21
C LEU A 485 -0.59 -0.15 -18.47
N ALA A 486 -1.73 -0.53 -17.90
CA ALA A 486 -2.49 0.37 -17.05
C ALA A 486 -1.73 0.66 -15.74
N SER A 487 -1.67 1.93 -15.32
CA SER A 487 -1.17 2.32 -14.00
C SER A 487 -2.12 3.27 -13.27
N PRO A 488 -3.35 2.83 -12.96
CA PRO A 488 -4.33 3.70 -12.32
C PRO A 488 -4.10 3.88 -10.80
N TYR A 489 -3.22 3.09 -10.19
CA TYR A 489 -3.05 3.04 -8.73
C TYR A 489 -1.65 3.46 -8.25
N MET A 490 -0.80 3.97 -9.14
CA MET A 490 0.61 4.25 -8.86
C MET A 490 1.40 3.04 -8.32
N MET A 491 1.15 1.85 -8.89
CA MET A 491 1.80 0.59 -8.54
C MET A 491 2.93 0.20 -9.51
N LEU A 492 3.17 1.00 -10.55
CA LEU A 492 4.24 0.84 -11.51
C LEU A 492 5.08 2.13 -11.58
N ALA A 493 6.39 1.95 -11.75
CA ALA A 493 7.26 3.01 -12.22
C ALA A 493 7.50 2.86 -13.72
N PHE A 494 7.83 3.97 -14.38
CA PHE A 494 8.16 4.01 -15.80
C PHE A 494 9.40 4.88 -16.00
N PRO A 495 10.30 4.52 -16.92
CA PRO A 495 11.24 5.50 -17.47
C PRO A 495 10.47 6.66 -18.11
N THR A 496 11.01 7.88 -18.02
CA THR A 496 10.36 9.06 -18.61
C THR A 496 10.91 9.40 -19.99
N ASN A 497 10.06 9.99 -20.82
CA ASN A 497 10.44 10.55 -22.11
C ASN A 497 11.34 11.78 -21.90
N ALA A 498 12.60 11.67 -22.31
CA ALA A 498 13.59 12.73 -22.15
C ALA A 498 13.18 14.06 -22.83
N LYS A 499 12.35 14.03 -23.89
CA LYS A 499 11.95 15.24 -24.64
C LYS A 499 11.01 16.17 -23.88
N ARG A 500 10.23 15.64 -22.92
CA ARG A 500 9.25 16.41 -22.14
C ARG A 500 9.41 16.20 -20.64
N ARG A 501 10.55 15.65 -20.20
CA ARG A 501 10.85 15.37 -18.80
C ARG A 501 10.76 16.63 -17.93
N ASP A 502 11.24 17.76 -18.44
CA ASP A 502 11.28 19.03 -17.72
C ASP A 502 9.89 19.54 -17.32
N GLU A 503 8.86 19.18 -18.08
CA GLU A 503 7.47 19.54 -17.76
C GLU A 503 6.93 18.81 -16.52
N ILE A 504 7.55 17.70 -16.11
CA ILE A 504 7.14 16.92 -14.94
C ILE A 504 8.26 16.71 -13.92
N VAL A 505 9.32 17.52 -13.98
CA VAL A 505 10.55 17.36 -13.20
C VAL A 505 10.31 17.30 -11.68
N ALA A 506 9.32 18.01 -11.15
CA ALA A 506 9.00 18.00 -9.72
C ALA A 506 8.30 16.70 -9.26
N ALA A 507 7.77 15.94 -10.21
CA ALA A 507 6.92 14.77 -9.96
C ALA A 507 7.62 13.44 -10.28
N ILE A 508 8.92 13.45 -10.60
CA ILE A 508 9.69 12.25 -10.96
C ILE A 508 10.84 12.03 -9.99
N HIS A 509 11.49 10.88 -10.10
CA HIS A 509 12.68 10.61 -9.33
C HIS A 509 13.82 11.51 -9.83
N PRO A 510 14.42 12.36 -8.98
CA PRO A 510 15.42 13.34 -9.42
C PRO A 510 16.70 12.69 -9.94
N GLN A 511 17.08 11.53 -9.39
CA GLN A 511 18.32 10.86 -9.77
C GLN A 511 18.24 10.00 -11.04
N ASP A 512 17.22 9.14 -11.17
CA ASP A 512 17.10 8.23 -12.32
C ASP A 512 16.01 8.62 -13.33
N GLY A 513 15.28 9.69 -13.06
CA GLY A 513 14.25 10.22 -13.95
C GLY A 513 13.04 9.32 -14.12
N THR A 514 12.84 8.27 -13.32
CA THR A 514 11.64 7.43 -13.41
C THR A 514 10.42 8.07 -12.74
N ALA A 515 9.23 7.74 -13.22
CA ALA A 515 7.96 8.25 -12.72
C ALA A 515 7.09 7.11 -12.19
N ARG A 516 6.68 7.19 -10.91
CA ARG A 516 5.63 6.32 -10.35
C ARG A 516 4.25 6.91 -10.71
N ALA A 517 3.80 6.68 -11.94
CA ALA A 517 2.69 7.43 -12.53
C ALA A 517 1.30 6.88 -12.15
N HIS A 518 0.37 7.80 -11.90
CA HIS A 518 -1.07 7.56 -11.99
C HIS A 518 -1.54 7.96 -13.38
N ILE A 519 -1.87 6.99 -14.23
CA ILE A 519 -2.47 7.24 -15.54
C ILE A 519 -3.97 7.32 -15.34
N LEU A 520 -4.53 8.53 -15.47
CA LEU A 520 -5.91 8.83 -15.14
C LEU A 520 -6.80 8.75 -16.38
N ASP A 521 -7.81 7.88 -16.30
CA ASP A 521 -8.93 7.84 -17.23
C ASP A 521 -10.10 8.71 -16.70
N GLU A 522 -10.75 9.48 -17.56
CA GLU A 522 -11.85 10.39 -17.17
C GLU A 522 -12.96 9.67 -16.39
N ALA A 523 -13.33 8.46 -16.84
CA ALA A 523 -14.40 7.66 -16.25
C ALA A 523 -14.16 7.28 -14.78
N TRP A 524 -12.91 7.30 -14.31
CA TRP A 524 -12.57 6.92 -12.94
C TRP A 524 -12.77 8.09 -11.97
N ASN A 525 -12.42 9.30 -12.38
CA ASN A 525 -12.58 10.50 -11.55
C ASN A 525 -12.75 11.75 -12.42
N PRO A 526 -13.99 12.04 -12.87
CA PRO A 526 -14.26 13.14 -13.79
C PRO A 526 -13.84 14.51 -13.22
N GLY A 527 -14.06 14.74 -11.91
CA GLY A 527 -13.65 15.98 -11.26
C GLY A 527 -12.13 16.14 -11.23
N TYR A 528 -11.38 15.07 -10.96
CA TYR A 528 -9.91 15.16 -10.97
C TYR A 528 -9.36 15.33 -12.39
N TYR A 529 -9.97 14.61 -13.35
CA TYR A 529 -9.64 14.73 -14.76
C TYR A 529 -9.82 16.18 -15.25
N ARG A 530 -10.95 16.82 -14.90
CA ARG A 530 -11.22 18.23 -15.23
C ARG A 530 -10.17 19.18 -14.66
N VAL A 531 -9.70 18.99 -13.42
CA VAL A 531 -8.60 19.81 -12.85
C VAL A 531 -7.37 19.77 -13.75
N ILE A 532 -6.96 18.57 -14.18
CA ILE A 532 -5.75 18.40 -14.99
C ILE A 532 -5.97 18.92 -16.42
N ARG A 533 -7.17 18.74 -17.00
CA ARG A 533 -7.51 19.32 -18.31
C ARG A 533 -7.52 20.84 -18.32
N GLU A 534 -8.04 21.48 -17.26
CA GLU A 534 -7.99 22.93 -17.14
C GLU A 534 -6.56 23.44 -16.90
N PHE A 535 -5.75 22.68 -16.16
CA PHE A 535 -4.33 22.97 -16.02
C PHE A 535 -3.60 22.85 -17.36
N GLU A 536 -3.86 21.79 -18.12
CA GLU A 536 -3.33 21.58 -19.48
C GLU A 536 -3.73 22.72 -20.41
N ARG A 537 -4.99 23.17 -20.40
CA ARG A 537 -5.45 24.29 -21.24
C ARG A 537 -4.68 25.58 -20.97
N ARG A 538 -4.22 25.78 -19.73
CA ARG A 538 -3.47 26.97 -19.29
C ARG A 538 -1.97 26.87 -19.54
N THR A 539 -1.42 25.66 -19.61
CA THR A 539 0.05 25.43 -19.56
C THR A 539 0.61 24.59 -20.71
N GLY A 540 -0.23 23.84 -21.41
CA GLY A 540 0.15 22.77 -22.33
C GLY A 540 0.57 21.46 -21.64
N ILE A 541 0.53 21.38 -20.31
CA ILE A 541 1.02 20.24 -19.53
C ILE A 541 -0.13 19.33 -19.11
N GLY A 542 -0.14 18.10 -19.64
CA GLY A 542 -1.17 17.09 -19.39
C GLY A 542 -1.00 16.29 -18.10
N ALA A 543 -0.37 16.89 -17.09
CA ALA A 543 0.02 16.22 -15.86
C ALA A 543 0.05 17.19 -14.68
N VAL A 544 -0.05 16.64 -13.46
CA VAL A 544 0.16 17.36 -12.20
C VAL A 544 0.97 16.52 -11.23
N LEU A 545 1.71 17.16 -10.32
CA LEU A 545 2.29 16.48 -9.17
C LEU A 545 1.15 16.14 -8.21
N ASN A 546 1.09 14.88 -7.77
CA ASN A 546 0.11 14.41 -6.79
C ASN A 546 0.82 13.72 -5.61
N THR A 547 0.52 14.17 -4.41
CA THR A 547 0.95 13.52 -3.18
C THR A 547 -0.19 13.45 -2.16
N SER A 548 -0.04 12.58 -1.17
CA SER A 548 -1.08 12.37 -0.16
C SER A 548 -1.41 13.65 0.62
N PHE A 549 -2.66 13.85 1.02
CA PHE A 549 -3.03 14.93 1.92
C PHE A 549 -3.05 14.40 3.36
N ASN A 550 -1.95 14.68 4.08
CA ASN A 550 -1.71 14.31 5.49
C ASN A 550 -0.45 15.00 6.00
N LEU A 551 -0.37 15.19 7.32
CA LEU A 551 0.87 15.55 8.01
C LEU A 551 1.83 14.36 8.12
N HIS A 552 3.10 14.63 8.40
CA HIS A 552 4.09 13.59 8.62
C HIS A 552 3.68 12.66 9.78
N GLY A 553 3.75 11.35 9.57
CA GLY A 553 3.37 10.35 10.58
C GLY A 553 1.86 10.09 10.71
N GLU A 554 1.00 10.90 10.08
CA GLU A 554 -0.46 10.72 10.14
C GLU A 554 -1.03 9.97 8.91
N PRO A 555 -2.18 9.30 9.05
CA PRO A 555 -2.93 8.72 7.92
C PRO A 555 -3.46 9.79 6.95
N LEU A 556 -3.83 9.41 5.71
CA LEU A 556 -4.56 10.29 4.78
C LEU A 556 -5.81 10.86 5.47
N VAL A 557 -6.12 12.12 5.22
CA VAL A 557 -7.36 12.74 5.69
C VAL A 557 -8.57 11.98 5.13
N CYS A 558 -9.60 11.76 5.95
CA CYS A 558 -10.78 11.00 5.56
C CYS A 558 -11.97 11.95 5.36
N SER A 559 -12.30 12.69 6.42
CA SER A 559 -13.45 13.59 6.52
C SER A 559 -13.12 15.05 6.18
N ALA A 560 -14.17 15.87 6.04
CA ALA A 560 -14.03 17.33 5.91
C ALA A 560 -13.32 17.94 7.13
N GLU A 561 -13.62 17.44 8.34
CA GLU A 561 -12.96 17.87 9.58
C GLU A 561 -11.46 17.56 9.55
N ASP A 562 -11.08 16.35 9.14
CA ASP A 562 -9.66 15.97 9.03
C ASP A 562 -8.90 16.85 8.02
N ALA A 563 -9.56 17.19 6.90
CA ALA A 563 -9.00 18.04 5.86
C ALA A 563 -8.75 19.47 6.36
N VAL A 564 -9.72 20.03 7.10
CA VAL A 564 -9.58 21.35 7.73
C VAL A 564 -8.51 21.33 8.81
N ASP A 565 -8.50 20.35 9.72
CA ASP A 565 -7.48 20.21 10.77
C ASP A 565 -6.06 20.15 10.17
N THR A 566 -5.89 19.32 9.13
CA THR A 566 -4.60 19.19 8.42
C THR A 566 -4.20 20.49 7.74
N PHE A 567 -5.14 21.20 7.10
CA PHE A 567 -4.88 22.49 6.46
C PHE A 567 -4.43 23.56 7.46
N GLU A 568 -5.13 23.67 8.60
CA GLU A 568 -4.84 24.63 9.67
C GLU A 568 -3.47 24.38 10.31
N ARG A 569 -3.10 23.11 10.49
CA ARG A 569 -1.83 22.67 11.08
C ARG A 569 -0.66 22.61 10.09
N SER A 570 -0.90 22.91 8.82
CA SER A 570 0.13 22.95 7.78
C SER A 570 0.49 24.37 7.37
N GLY A 571 1.45 24.52 6.47
CA GLY A 571 1.76 25.77 5.76
C GLY A 571 1.03 25.92 4.43
N LEU A 572 0.11 25.00 4.07
CA LEU A 572 -0.57 25.05 2.77
C LEU A 572 -1.37 26.35 2.60
N PRO A 573 -1.32 27.00 1.42
CA PRO A 573 -2.01 28.27 1.20
C PRO A 573 -3.51 28.08 0.91
N HIS A 574 -3.87 26.99 0.23
CA HIS A 574 -5.22 26.74 -0.27
C HIS A 574 -5.70 25.31 0.03
N LEU A 575 -6.96 25.20 0.44
CA LEU A 575 -7.72 23.97 0.52
C LEU A 575 -9.00 24.10 -0.33
N ALA A 576 -9.09 23.29 -1.38
CA ALA A 576 -10.33 23.01 -2.10
C ALA A 576 -11.03 21.83 -1.41
N LEU A 577 -12.17 22.09 -0.79
CA LEU A 577 -12.98 21.14 -0.03
C LEU A 577 -14.38 21.06 -0.65
N GLY A 578 -14.63 20.03 -1.46
CA GLY A 578 -15.78 20.02 -2.38
C GLY A 578 -15.73 21.23 -3.31
N HIS A 579 -16.80 22.01 -3.35
CA HIS A 579 -16.91 23.26 -4.14
C HIS A 579 -16.40 24.50 -3.39
N TRP A 580 -15.95 24.35 -2.15
CA TRP A 580 -15.47 25.44 -1.32
C TRP A 580 -13.95 25.60 -1.44
N LEU A 581 -13.51 26.85 -1.53
CA LEU A 581 -12.11 27.24 -1.44
C LEU A 581 -11.88 27.98 -0.12
N ILE A 582 -10.96 27.45 0.68
CA ILE A 582 -10.48 28.04 1.94
C ILE A 582 -9.02 28.44 1.73
N SER A 583 -8.70 29.73 1.88
CA SER A 583 -7.36 30.27 1.66
C SER A 583 -6.85 31.03 2.87
N LYS A 584 -5.56 30.87 3.20
CA LYS A 584 -4.89 31.69 4.22
C LYS A 584 -4.79 33.14 3.75
N LYS A 585 -4.90 34.06 4.71
CA LYS A 585 -4.85 35.51 4.48
C LYS A 585 -3.43 35.97 4.20
#